data_AF-A0A7S0Y7G0-F1
#
_entry.id   AF-A0A7S0Y7G0-F1
#
_cell.length_a   1.000
_cell.length_b   1.000
_cell.length_c   1.000
_cell.angle_alpha   90.00
_cell.angle_beta   90.00
_cell.angle_gamma   90.00
#
_symmetry.space_group_name_H-M   'P 1'
#
loop_
_entity.id
_entity.type
_entity.pdbx_description
1 polymer ?
#
loop_
_entity_poly.entity_id
_entity_poly.type
_entity_poly.pdbx_seq_one_letter_code
_entity_poly.pdbx_strand_id
1 'polypeptide(L)'
;PSQTWVKCPERMSLMSALERNGQTFSFRLAVDDLPPGVHYATIDGIDSNDAARGPLFRLPVTVVKPHSAVVDASNPTKSLNDDEAITLRENGIDFSMSYKLDAGAPNRRFLEVPSIAEWVTFKIKSSNASPSETSPSRVLIHAIPFVRGDIPNTEIQLKRLIQVNEGYEKEFSMKVKGGSTLEVCLQLLWLANAASTSVVVDVEFHSFLTRGPTLVASQPVAISAGREFARFGAAANLRTEKLNPSASLDTVQRTIRPSTYDIVSGSADRDIMPPSDAEIKANPDLTPSNGTEIFNMFLKYDFEIDSDKPIKVTPVATSLFNQLYDSPLDTQIWELRDSNSQVLECGSSMHHANAVSLKKGKYTITFHTRHPSRQVLEEMKDLPFQLLMSTDSLDCKIYSELDKASTPAVTGDGRSEVGLKVLRKGSFQDLYVSRPTGDLPSWAKPGDLMTGKVSLDKGKSGVTSMQLTYVVPPKSSVKKLNANSLPKDEEDDKTLDEIIFASKVSYLATIRKKNATTYKELSDQLLQENSTSIPLLSELLSYAKESKLEGDDSKELVRVNAIQK
;
A
#
# COMPACT_ATOMS: atom_id res chain seq x y z
N PRO A 1 41.58 6.38 -13.47
CA PRO A 1 40.21 5.96 -13.87
C PRO A 1 40.32 4.98 -15.05
N SER A 2 39.36 4.06 -15.23
CA SER A 2 39.42 3.04 -16.29
C SER A 2 38.99 3.54 -17.68
N GLN A 3 38.43 4.75 -17.77
CA GLN A 3 37.97 5.35 -19.03
C GLN A 3 38.35 6.84 -19.07
N THR A 4 38.60 7.36 -20.27
CA THR A 4 39.08 8.74 -20.50
C THR A 4 38.02 9.82 -20.27
N TRP A 5 36.74 9.47 -20.37
CA TRP A 5 35.62 10.37 -20.07
C TRP A 5 35.41 10.60 -18.57
N VAL A 6 36.18 9.94 -17.70
CA VAL A 6 36.20 10.18 -16.25
C VAL A 6 37.51 10.90 -15.89
N LYS A 7 37.40 12.08 -15.27
CA LYS A 7 38.54 12.85 -14.77
C LYS A 7 38.52 12.89 -13.25
N CYS A 8 39.55 12.37 -12.59
CA CYS A 8 39.67 12.38 -11.13
C CYS A 8 41.11 12.77 -10.71
N PRO A 9 41.33 13.17 -9.44
CA PRO A 9 42.66 13.45 -8.92
C PRO A 9 43.56 12.23 -9.00
N GLU A 10 44.84 12.43 -9.30
CA GLU A 10 45.84 11.34 -9.41
C GLU A 10 46.29 10.81 -8.06
N ARG A 11 46.19 11.63 -7.00
CA ARG A 11 46.63 11.28 -5.65
C ARG A 11 45.65 11.80 -4.60
N MET A 12 45.47 11.02 -3.55
CA MET A 12 44.73 11.39 -2.33
C MET A 12 45.50 10.82 -1.15
N SER A 13 45.62 11.59 -0.07
CA SER A 13 46.24 11.11 1.18
C SER A 13 45.15 10.92 2.22
N LEU A 14 44.81 9.66 2.54
CA LEU A 14 43.82 9.32 3.55
C LEU A 14 44.36 9.59 4.96
N MET A 15 44.03 10.75 5.53
CA MET A 15 44.23 11.05 6.95
C MET A 15 43.15 10.41 7.84
N SER A 16 43.37 10.38 9.16
CA SER A 16 42.42 9.83 10.14
C SER A 16 41.03 10.49 10.03
N ALA A 17 39.97 9.67 9.93
CA ALA A 17 38.59 10.14 9.85
C ALA A 17 38.13 10.86 11.14
N LEU A 18 38.76 10.53 12.28
CA LEU A 18 38.53 11.14 13.60
C LEU A 18 38.88 12.64 13.64
N GLU A 19 39.83 13.08 12.80
CA GLU A 19 40.32 14.46 12.82
C GLU A 19 39.58 15.40 11.85
N ARG A 20 38.94 14.85 10.80
CA ARG A 20 38.38 15.66 9.70
C ARG A 20 36.94 15.35 9.32
N ASN A 21 36.26 14.46 10.05
CA ASN A 21 34.85 14.11 9.79
C ASN A 21 34.63 13.57 8.36
N GLY A 22 35.53 12.67 7.93
CA GLY A 22 35.58 12.13 6.57
C GLY A 22 36.40 12.98 5.59
N GLN A 23 36.75 12.40 4.44
CA GLN A 23 37.44 13.09 3.34
C GLN A 23 36.67 12.89 2.05
N THR A 24 36.66 13.94 1.22
CA THR A 24 35.96 13.94 -0.06
C THR A 24 36.95 14.24 -1.19
N PHE A 25 36.66 13.70 -2.37
CA PHE A 25 37.33 14.08 -3.61
C PHE A 25 36.28 14.28 -4.70
N SER A 26 36.57 15.15 -5.66
CA SER A 26 35.67 15.43 -6.79
C SER A 26 36.20 14.78 -8.05
N PHE A 27 35.31 14.24 -8.87
CA PHE A 27 35.61 13.79 -10.23
C PHE A 27 34.61 14.43 -11.22
N ARG A 28 34.99 14.48 -12.49
CA ARG A 28 34.17 15.05 -13.57
C ARG A 28 33.94 14.02 -14.66
N LEU A 29 32.76 14.09 -15.27
CA LEU A 29 32.36 13.22 -16.38
C LEU A 29 32.26 14.07 -17.65
N ALA A 30 32.94 13.66 -18.72
CA ALA A 30 32.85 14.25 -20.05
C ALA A 30 32.04 13.32 -20.96
N VAL A 31 30.72 13.47 -20.95
CA VAL A 31 29.77 12.50 -21.53
C VAL A 31 29.25 12.87 -22.92
N ASP A 32 29.61 14.06 -23.41
CA ASP A 32 29.05 14.63 -24.64
C ASP A 32 29.32 13.74 -25.86
N ASP A 33 30.56 13.24 -25.98
CA ASP A 33 31.01 12.41 -27.11
C ASP A 33 30.69 10.91 -26.96
N LEU A 34 30.06 10.50 -25.86
CA LEU A 34 29.68 9.09 -25.69
C LEU A 34 28.62 8.72 -26.75
N PRO A 35 28.70 7.54 -27.38
CA PRO A 35 27.60 7.06 -28.22
C PRO A 35 26.40 6.68 -27.35
N PRO A 36 25.19 6.52 -27.93
CA PRO A 36 24.05 5.97 -27.20
C PRO A 36 24.34 4.60 -26.58
N GLY A 37 23.73 4.31 -25.43
CA GLY A 37 23.90 3.06 -24.70
C GLY A 37 24.39 3.23 -23.27
N VAL A 38 24.89 2.13 -22.69
CA VAL A 38 25.44 2.09 -21.33
C VAL A 38 26.95 2.13 -21.38
N HIS A 39 27.54 3.01 -20.58
CA HIS A 39 28.98 3.20 -20.43
C HIS A 39 29.37 2.94 -18.99
N TYR A 40 30.40 2.12 -18.79
CA TYR A 40 30.89 1.76 -17.48
C TYR A 40 32.37 2.17 -17.32
N ALA A 41 32.67 2.79 -16.18
CA ALA A 41 34.01 3.14 -15.78
C ALA A 41 34.18 2.91 -14.27
N THR A 42 35.43 2.91 -13.84
CA THR A 42 35.83 2.75 -12.45
C THR A 42 36.87 3.79 -12.07
N ILE A 43 36.78 4.30 -10.86
CA ILE A 43 37.85 5.06 -10.22
C ILE A 43 38.44 4.16 -9.14
N ASP A 44 39.65 3.68 -9.40
CA ASP A 44 40.36 2.73 -8.56
C ASP A 44 41.31 3.49 -7.63
N GLY A 45 41.15 3.30 -6.32
CA GLY A 45 42.09 3.78 -5.31
C GLY A 45 43.14 2.71 -5.05
N ILE A 46 44.41 3.02 -5.32
CA ILE A 46 45.53 2.07 -5.24
C ILE A 46 46.52 2.57 -4.19
N ASP A 47 47.17 1.65 -3.48
CA ASP A 47 48.28 1.99 -2.58
C ASP A 47 49.45 2.57 -3.40
N SER A 48 49.86 3.79 -3.08
CA SER A 48 50.97 4.46 -3.79
C SER A 48 52.31 3.76 -3.62
N ASN A 49 52.48 2.95 -2.57
CA ASN A 49 53.71 2.23 -2.27
C ASN A 49 53.71 0.78 -2.80
N ASP A 50 52.54 0.22 -3.10
CA ASP A 50 52.40 -1.16 -3.58
C ASP A 50 51.23 -1.30 -4.56
N ALA A 51 51.49 -0.99 -5.83
CA ALA A 51 50.51 -1.14 -6.89
C ALA A 51 50.18 -2.62 -7.22
N ALA A 52 51.06 -3.57 -6.87
CA ALA A 52 50.86 -4.98 -7.19
C ALA A 52 49.71 -5.61 -6.40
N ARG A 53 49.36 -5.01 -5.26
CA ARG A 53 48.19 -5.37 -4.44
C ARG A 53 46.85 -5.16 -5.13
N GLY A 54 46.81 -4.33 -6.17
CA GLY A 54 45.58 -3.94 -6.86
C GLY A 54 44.78 -2.86 -6.10
N PRO A 55 43.53 -2.58 -6.53
CA PRO A 55 42.72 -1.51 -5.97
C PRO A 55 42.27 -1.82 -4.53
N LEU A 56 42.53 -0.90 -3.61
CA LEU A 56 42.02 -0.91 -2.23
C LEU A 56 40.50 -0.64 -2.20
N PHE A 57 40.03 0.22 -3.10
CA PHE A 57 38.61 0.44 -3.34
C PHE A 57 38.37 0.77 -4.81
N ARG A 58 37.12 0.61 -5.24
CA ARG A 58 36.67 0.90 -6.59
C ARG A 58 35.34 1.65 -6.53
N LEU A 59 35.31 2.85 -7.11
CA LEU A 59 34.08 3.60 -7.29
C LEU A 59 33.52 3.31 -8.69
N PRO A 60 32.41 2.55 -8.82
CA PRO A 60 31.78 2.28 -10.10
C PRO A 60 31.03 3.52 -10.62
N VAL A 61 31.24 3.85 -11.89
CA VAL A 61 30.55 4.93 -12.60
C VAL A 61 29.83 4.35 -13.80
N THR A 62 28.51 4.46 -13.82
CA THR A 62 27.67 4.03 -14.95
C THR A 62 26.96 5.25 -15.53
N VAL A 63 27.12 5.48 -16.84
CA VAL A 63 26.43 6.53 -17.59
C VAL A 63 25.54 5.88 -18.63
N VAL A 64 24.28 6.31 -18.71
CA VAL A 64 23.35 5.87 -19.74
C VAL A 64 23.05 7.05 -20.65
N LYS A 65 23.37 6.93 -21.94
CA LYS A 65 23.00 7.91 -22.97
C LYS A 65 21.82 7.37 -23.78
N PRO A 66 20.65 8.03 -23.76
CA PRO A 66 19.48 7.57 -24.52
C PRO A 66 19.74 7.45 -26.02
N HIS A 67 19.18 6.40 -26.64
CA HIS A 67 19.14 6.21 -28.09
C HIS A 67 18.23 7.23 -28.78
N SER A 68 17.22 7.76 -28.07
CA SER A 68 16.40 8.86 -28.58
C SER A 68 17.18 10.15 -28.79
N ALA A 69 18.37 10.31 -28.19
CA ALA A 69 19.16 11.55 -28.28
C ALA A 69 19.88 11.73 -29.64
N VAL A 70 19.87 10.73 -30.51
CA VAL A 70 20.54 10.78 -31.84
C VAL A 70 19.55 10.88 -33.01
N VAL A 71 18.27 11.12 -32.71
CA VAL A 71 17.22 11.36 -33.71
C VAL A 71 16.47 12.64 -33.36
N ASP A 72 16.04 13.36 -34.37
CA ASP A 72 15.25 14.59 -34.22
C ASP A 72 14.35 14.79 -35.45
N ALA A 73 13.57 15.87 -35.49
CA ALA A 73 12.66 16.13 -36.59
C ALA A 73 13.36 16.33 -37.95
N SER A 74 14.63 16.74 -37.96
CA SER A 74 15.44 16.92 -39.17
C SER A 74 16.11 15.62 -39.63
N ASN A 75 16.49 14.77 -38.68
CA ASN A 75 17.09 13.45 -38.89
C ASN A 75 16.30 12.40 -38.11
N PRO A 76 15.10 12.02 -38.59
CA PRO A 76 14.18 11.18 -37.82
C PRO A 76 14.68 9.75 -37.66
N THR A 77 15.50 9.24 -38.58
CA THR A 77 15.98 7.85 -38.56
C THR A 77 17.49 7.79 -38.40
N LYS A 78 17.97 6.99 -37.45
CA LYS A 78 19.40 6.67 -37.28
C LYS A 78 19.60 5.16 -37.27
N SER A 79 20.42 4.66 -38.20
CA SER A 79 20.94 3.30 -38.14
C SER A 79 21.95 3.19 -36.99
N LEU A 80 21.76 2.17 -36.16
CA LEU A 80 22.61 1.81 -35.03
C LEU A 80 23.65 0.76 -35.45
N ASN A 81 23.28 -0.10 -36.39
CA ASN A 81 24.14 -1.00 -37.17
C ASN A 81 23.37 -1.47 -38.43
N ASP A 82 23.91 -2.46 -39.14
CA ASP A 82 23.36 -2.97 -40.41
C ASP A 82 21.92 -3.49 -40.29
N ASP A 83 21.50 -3.97 -39.12
CA ASP A 83 20.19 -4.61 -38.91
C ASP A 83 19.25 -3.79 -38.01
N GLU A 84 19.76 -2.75 -37.36
CA GLU A 84 19.09 -2.05 -36.27
C GLU A 84 19.03 -0.55 -36.49
N ALA A 85 17.87 0.03 -36.22
CA ALA A 85 17.62 1.45 -36.36
C ALA A 85 16.64 1.94 -35.30
N ILE A 86 16.73 3.24 -35.01
CA ILE A 86 15.73 3.98 -34.27
C ILE A 86 15.17 5.09 -35.15
N THR A 87 13.85 5.24 -35.12
CA THR A 87 13.11 6.22 -35.91
C THR A 87 12.18 7.01 -35.01
N LEU A 88 12.34 8.33 -34.95
CA LEU A 88 11.34 9.26 -34.43
C LEU A 88 10.17 9.33 -35.42
N ARG A 89 8.97 9.05 -34.93
CA ARG A 89 7.75 9.10 -35.76
C ARG A 89 7.36 10.54 -36.06
N GLU A 90 6.54 10.71 -37.10
CA GLU A 90 6.08 12.02 -37.59
C GLU A 90 5.41 12.90 -36.52
N ASN A 91 4.86 12.29 -35.47
CA ASN A 91 4.27 13.03 -34.37
C ASN A 91 5.30 13.70 -33.43
N GLY A 92 6.59 13.45 -33.64
CA GLY A 92 7.71 14.07 -32.93
C GLY A 92 7.88 13.60 -31.48
N ILE A 93 7.17 12.54 -31.06
CA ILE A 93 7.19 12.04 -29.68
C ILE A 93 7.37 10.53 -29.56
N ASP A 94 6.94 9.77 -30.57
CA ASP A 94 6.99 8.30 -30.53
C ASP A 94 8.18 7.75 -31.29
N PHE A 95 8.58 6.53 -30.93
CA PHE A 95 9.71 5.86 -31.55
C PHE A 95 9.29 4.54 -32.18
N SER A 96 9.94 4.20 -33.29
CA SER A 96 9.97 2.85 -33.84
C SER A 96 11.41 2.35 -33.79
N MET A 97 11.62 1.14 -33.27
CA MET A 97 12.95 0.56 -33.13
C MET A 97 12.98 -0.82 -33.77
N SER A 98 13.94 -1.07 -34.67
CA SER A 98 14.25 -2.41 -35.14
C SER A 98 15.33 -3.03 -34.26
N TYR A 99 15.09 -4.26 -33.83
CA TYR A 99 16.00 -5.06 -33.03
C TYR A 99 16.42 -6.26 -33.83
N LYS A 100 17.72 -6.57 -33.78
CA LYS A 100 18.24 -7.90 -34.08
C LYS A 100 18.51 -8.59 -32.76
N LEU A 101 17.82 -9.69 -32.53
CA LEU A 101 17.93 -10.47 -31.31
C LEU A 101 18.73 -11.72 -31.58
N ASP A 102 19.81 -11.89 -30.81
CA ASP A 102 20.62 -13.09 -30.82
C ASP A 102 20.28 -13.99 -29.63
N ALA A 103 20.53 -15.29 -29.80
CA ALA A 103 20.34 -16.28 -28.75
C ALA A 103 21.17 -15.94 -27.50
N GLY A 104 20.51 -15.82 -26.34
CA GLY A 104 21.16 -15.59 -25.05
C GLY A 104 21.65 -14.17 -24.79
N ALA A 105 21.62 -13.27 -25.78
CA ALA A 105 22.09 -11.89 -25.64
C ALA A 105 20.92 -10.91 -25.44
N PRO A 106 20.86 -10.16 -24.32
CA PRO A 106 19.88 -9.11 -24.15
C PRO A 106 20.24 -7.89 -25.01
N ASN A 107 19.25 -7.33 -25.69
CA ASN A 107 19.38 -6.13 -26.50
C ASN A 107 18.62 -4.97 -25.85
N ARG A 108 19.37 -3.97 -25.38
CA ARG A 108 18.87 -2.88 -24.51
C ARG A 108 18.83 -1.57 -25.29
N ARG A 109 17.67 -0.93 -25.31
CA ARG A 109 17.50 0.45 -25.81
C ARG A 109 17.05 1.36 -24.69
N PHE A 110 17.47 2.61 -24.78
CA PHE A 110 17.18 3.64 -23.78
C PHE A 110 16.48 4.80 -24.47
N LEU A 111 15.35 5.22 -23.95
CA LEU A 111 14.55 6.30 -24.52
C LEU A 111 14.36 7.38 -23.46
N GLU A 112 14.46 8.63 -23.89
CA GLU A 112 14.02 9.76 -23.09
C GLU A 112 12.49 9.82 -23.10
N VAL A 113 11.90 9.77 -21.91
CA VAL A 113 10.45 9.85 -21.75
C VAL A 113 10.03 11.32 -21.85
N PRO A 114 9.07 11.68 -22.74
CA PRO A 114 8.56 13.05 -22.81
C PRO A 114 8.12 13.58 -21.44
N SER A 115 8.41 14.84 -21.14
CA SER A 115 8.27 15.44 -19.80
C SER A 115 6.88 15.32 -19.16
N ILE A 116 5.83 15.21 -19.96
CA ILE A 116 4.44 15.09 -19.50
C ILE A 116 3.84 13.68 -19.66
N ALA A 117 4.61 12.70 -20.13
CA ALA A 117 4.10 11.34 -20.31
C ALA A 117 3.87 10.63 -18.96
N GLU A 118 2.74 9.94 -18.85
CA GLU A 118 2.30 9.22 -17.64
C GLU A 118 2.30 7.70 -17.86
N TRP A 119 2.11 7.23 -19.10
CA TRP A 119 2.28 5.83 -19.47
C TRP A 119 2.84 5.68 -20.89
N VAL A 120 3.33 4.48 -21.18
CA VAL A 120 3.82 4.10 -22.50
C VAL A 120 3.12 2.83 -22.95
N THR A 121 2.87 2.72 -24.24
CA THR A 121 2.34 1.53 -24.90
C THR A 121 3.40 0.98 -25.85
N PHE A 122 3.77 -0.29 -25.64
CA PHE A 122 4.69 -1.04 -26.51
C PHE A 122 3.89 -1.89 -27.47
N LYS A 123 4.25 -1.84 -28.73
CA LYS A 123 3.64 -2.60 -29.82
C LYS A 123 4.72 -3.38 -30.52
N ILE A 124 4.71 -4.70 -30.34
CA ILE A 124 5.79 -5.59 -30.77
C ILE A 124 5.29 -6.48 -31.90
N LYS A 125 6.05 -6.55 -32.99
CA LYS A 125 5.76 -7.40 -34.14
C LYS A 125 7.03 -8.00 -34.73
N SER A 126 6.89 -9.14 -35.40
CA SER A 126 7.95 -9.69 -36.25
C SER A 126 8.28 -8.71 -37.38
N SER A 127 9.55 -8.61 -37.76
CA SER A 127 9.95 -7.81 -38.93
C SER A 127 9.48 -8.46 -40.25
N ASN A 128 9.32 -9.78 -40.25
CA ASN A 128 8.84 -10.55 -41.39
C ASN A 128 7.35 -10.87 -41.24
N ALA A 129 6.58 -10.62 -42.30
CA ALA A 129 5.13 -10.85 -42.34
C ALA A 129 4.75 -12.31 -42.63
N SER A 130 5.70 -13.14 -43.09
CA SER A 130 5.47 -14.55 -43.39
C SER A 130 6.34 -15.46 -42.50
N PRO A 131 5.82 -16.61 -42.06
CA PRO A 131 6.60 -17.57 -41.27
C PRO A 131 7.87 -18.03 -41.98
N SER A 132 8.96 -18.13 -41.24
CA SER A 132 10.28 -18.57 -41.70
C SER A 132 10.98 -19.37 -40.59
N GLU A 133 12.05 -20.09 -40.93
CA GLU A 133 12.89 -20.77 -39.92
C GLU A 133 13.54 -19.79 -38.92
N THR A 134 13.61 -18.50 -39.28
CA THR A 134 14.14 -17.41 -38.44
C THR A 134 13.07 -16.65 -37.67
N SER A 135 11.83 -17.11 -37.66
CA SER A 135 10.74 -16.42 -36.98
C SER A 135 10.89 -16.44 -35.46
N PRO A 136 10.66 -15.32 -34.74
CA PRO A 136 10.67 -15.32 -33.29
C PRO A 136 9.48 -16.13 -32.81
N SER A 137 9.70 -17.24 -32.10
CA SER A 137 8.64 -17.94 -31.38
C SER A 137 8.39 -17.29 -30.03
N ARG A 138 9.46 -17.05 -29.25
CA ARG A 138 9.34 -16.49 -27.89
C ARG A 138 10.38 -15.42 -27.58
N VAL A 139 9.90 -14.23 -27.22
CA VAL A 139 10.73 -13.08 -26.85
C VAL A 139 10.39 -12.68 -25.41
N LEU A 140 11.37 -12.29 -24.62
CA LEU A 140 11.18 -11.66 -23.32
C LEU A 140 11.29 -10.15 -23.52
N ILE A 141 10.24 -9.40 -23.16
CA ILE A 141 10.35 -7.96 -22.95
C ILE A 141 10.56 -7.70 -21.46
N HIS A 142 11.58 -6.88 -21.17
CA HIS A 142 11.83 -6.33 -19.84
C HIS A 142 12.03 -4.81 -19.99
N ALA A 143 11.05 -4.04 -19.55
CA ALA A 143 11.13 -2.58 -19.56
C ALA A 143 11.15 -2.02 -18.13
N ILE A 144 12.00 -1.02 -17.90
CA ILE A 144 12.19 -0.33 -16.62
C ILE A 144 11.93 1.16 -16.85
N PRO A 145 10.92 1.76 -16.23
CA PRO A 145 10.47 3.10 -16.62
C PRO A 145 11.36 4.22 -16.09
N PHE A 146 11.97 4.00 -14.92
CA PHE A 146 12.93 4.87 -14.25
C PHE A 146 13.53 4.09 -13.06
N VAL A 147 14.56 4.66 -12.44
CA VAL A 147 15.15 4.13 -11.20
C VAL A 147 14.75 5.02 -10.02
N ARG A 148 14.32 4.39 -8.93
CA ARG A 148 14.02 5.01 -7.63
C ARG A 148 14.56 4.12 -6.54
N GLY A 149 15.31 4.69 -5.58
CA GLY A 149 15.90 3.94 -4.48
C GLY A 149 14.88 3.51 -3.42
N ASP A 150 13.69 4.11 -3.42
CA ASP A 150 12.64 3.90 -2.42
C ASP A 150 11.53 2.93 -2.86
N ILE A 151 11.59 2.39 -4.09
CA ILE A 151 10.56 1.48 -4.64
C ILE A 151 11.23 0.26 -5.25
N PRO A 152 10.82 -0.97 -4.90
CA PRO A 152 11.33 -2.18 -5.54
C PRO A 152 11.09 -2.17 -7.05
N ASN A 153 12.08 -2.62 -7.83
CA ASN A 153 11.95 -2.66 -9.29
C ASN A 153 10.76 -3.52 -9.77
N THR A 154 10.36 -4.52 -8.99
CA THR A 154 9.23 -5.42 -9.25
C THR A 154 7.89 -4.70 -9.28
N GLU A 155 7.75 -3.56 -8.61
CA GLU A 155 6.50 -2.79 -8.59
C GLU A 155 6.31 -1.91 -9.83
N ILE A 156 7.40 -1.56 -10.52
CA ILE A 156 7.39 -0.60 -11.62
C ILE A 156 7.77 -1.20 -12.96
N GLN A 157 8.46 -2.34 -12.99
CA GLN A 157 8.91 -2.97 -14.24
C GLN A 157 7.77 -3.63 -15.02
N LEU A 158 7.92 -3.67 -16.35
CA LEU A 158 7.16 -4.55 -17.22
C LEU A 158 8.05 -5.72 -17.62
N LYS A 159 7.78 -6.93 -17.14
CA LYS A 159 8.49 -8.16 -17.56
C LYS A 159 7.51 -9.19 -18.08
N ARG A 160 7.57 -9.50 -19.38
CA ARG A 160 6.62 -10.43 -20.04
C ARG A 160 7.32 -11.32 -21.05
N LEU A 161 7.09 -12.63 -20.93
CA LEU A 161 7.41 -13.57 -21.99
C LEU A 161 6.27 -13.53 -23.01
N ILE A 162 6.60 -13.24 -24.26
CA ILE A 162 5.65 -13.08 -25.35
C ILE A 162 5.87 -14.20 -26.36
N GLN A 163 4.78 -14.79 -26.83
CA GLN A 163 4.81 -15.58 -28.06
C GLN A 163 4.56 -14.63 -29.23
N VAL A 164 5.54 -14.54 -30.12
CA VAL A 164 5.42 -13.71 -31.32
C VAL A 164 4.87 -14.60 -32.43
N ASN A 165 3.80 -14.14 -33.07
CA ASN A 165 3.23 -14.79 -34.26
C ASN A 165 3.37 -13.80 -35.41
N GLU A 166 3.75 -14.28 -36.59
CA GLU A 166 3.95 -13.45 -37.76
C GLU A 166 2.64 -12.78 -38.19
N GLY A 167 2.72 -11.50 -38.57
CA GLY A 167 1.55 -10.70 -38.92
C GLY A 167 0.68 -10.25 -37.74
N TYR A 168 0.98 -10.65 -36.51
CA TYR A 168 0.25 -10.21 -35.31
C TYR A 168 1.09 -9.29 -34.43
N GLU A 169 0.48 -8.17 -34.04
CA GLU A 169 1.05 -7.21 -33.10
C GLU A 169 0.64 -7.56 -31.67
N LYS A 170 1.59 -7.46 -30.73
CA LYS A 170 1.32 -7.60 -29.30
C LYS A 170 1.47 -6.24 -28.61
N GLU A 171 0.42 -5.84 -27.91
CA GLU A 171 0.38 -4.57 -27.18
C GLU A 171 0.57 -4.80 -25.66
N PHE A 172 1.43 -3.99 -25.05
CA PHE A 172 1.62 -3.91 -23.61
C PHE A 172 1.63 -2.45 -23.17
N SER A 173 1.29 -2.16 -21.92
CA SER A 173 1.39 -0.80 -21.39
C SER A 173 1.94 -0.81 -19.97
N MET A 174 2.68 0.23 -19.61
CA MET A 174 3.18 0.45 -18.26
C MET A 174 3.21 1.95 -17.93
N LYS A 175 3.12 2.27 -16.63
CA LYS A 175 3.29 3.64 -16.16
C LYS A 175 4.73 4.10 -16.33
N VAL A 176 4.94 5.36 -16.68
CA VAL A 176 6.26 5.99 -16.82
C VAL A 176 6.30 7.32 -16.07
N LYS A 177 7.50 7.83 -15.83
CA LYS A 177 7.71 9.16 -15.27
C LYS A 177 8.25 10.09 -16.36
N GLY A 178 7.55 11.16 -16.67
CA GLY A 178 8.04 12.16 -17.62
C GLY A 178 9.42 12.71 -17.27
N GLY A 179 10.28 12.89 -18.27
CA GLY A 179 11.65 13.39 -18.12
C GLY A 179 12.65 12.36 -17.56
N SER A 180 12.25 11.09 -17.42
CA SER A 180 13.14 10.01 -17.03
C SER A 180 13.67 9.23 -18.24
N THR A 181 14.59 8.30 -18.01
CA THR A 181 15.08 7.36 -19.03
C THR A 181 14.38 6.02 -18.89
N LEU A 182 13.64 5.64 -19.93
CA LEU A 182 13.01 4.33 -20.09
C LEU A 182 14.02 3.36 -20.69
N GLU A 183 14.25 2.23 -20.03
CA GLU A 183 14.96 1.09 -20.60
C GLU A 183 13.96 0.12 -21.22
N VAL A 184 14.20 -0.29 -22.47
CA VAL A 184 13.47 -1.35 -23.18
C VAL A 184 14.47 -2.43 -23.60
N CYS A 185 14.47 -3.53 -22.85
CA CYS A 185 15.31 -4.69 -23.11
C CYS A 185 14.47 -5.81 -23.74
N LEU A 186 14.95 -6.34 -24.86
CA LEU A 186 14.41 -7.54 -25.49
C LEU A 186 15.45 -8.65 -25.46
N GLN A 187 14.99 -9.88 -25.31
CA GLN A 187 15.86 -11.05 -25.36
C GLN A 187 15.12 -12.23 -26.00
N LEU A 188 15.79 -12.99 -26.86
CA LEU A 188 15.25 -14.27 -27.32
C LEU A 188 15.33 -15.31 -26.21
N LEU A 189 14.24 -16.03 -26.00
CA LEU A 189 14.29 -17.21 -25.16
C LEU A 189 15.04 -18.31 -25.92
N TRP A 190 16.27 -18.60 -25.49
CA TRP A 190 17.18 -19.49 -26.22
C TRP A 190 16.58 -20.85 -26.59
N LEU A 191 15.90 -21.53 -25.66
CA LEU A 191 15.31 -22.85 -25.91
C LEU A 191 14.14 -22.85 -26.91
N ALA A 192 13.57 -21.69 -27.23
CA ALA A 192 12.41 -21.57 -28.08
C ALA A 192 12.73 -21.04 -29.48
N ASN A 193 13.96 -20.61 -29.74
CA ASN A 193 14.36 -20.01 -31.00
C ASN A 193 15.73 -20.58 -31.40
N ALA A 194 15.80 -21.25 -32.56
CA ALA A 194 17.03 -21.87 -33.04
C ALA A 194 17.98 -20.88 -33.74
N ALA A 195 17.47 -19.71 -34.14
CA ALA A 195 18.22 -18.70 -34.89
C ALA A 195 17.95 -17.28 -34.35
N SER A 196 18.85 -16.36 -34.69
CA SER A 196 18.64 -14.92 -34.48
C SER A 196 17.45 -14.43 -35.29
N THR A 197 16.78 -13.40 -34.79
CA THR A 197 15.55 -12.90 -35.40
C THR A 197 15.39 -11.40 -35.22
N SER A 198 14.63 -10.77 -36.11
CA SER A 198 14.41 -9.33 -36.08
C SER A 198 12.98 -9.00 -35.68
N VAL A 199 12.83 -8.08 -34.74
CA VAL A 199 11.53 -7.57 -34.28
C VAL A 199 11.49 -6.06 -34.36
N VAL A 200 10.31 -5.52 -34.62
CA VAL A 200 10.05 -4.08 -34.55
C VAL A 200 9.23 -3.80 -33.31
N VAL A 201 9.65 -2.78 -32.55
CA VAL A 201 8.93 -2.26 -31.39
C VAL A 201 8.56 -0.81 -31.63
N ASP A 202 7.27 -0.55 -31.65
CA ASP A 202 6.72 0.79 -31.63
C ASP A 202 6.42 1.19 -30.18
N VAL A 203 6.90 2.38 -29.79
CA VAL A 203 6.81 2.92 -28.44
C VAL A 203 5.99 4.20 -28.50
N GLU A 204 4.79 4.15 -27.93
CA GLU A 204 3.82 5.23 -27.93
C GLU A 204 3.67 5.85 -26.54
N PHE A 205 3.97 7.15 -26.39
CA PHE A 205 3.87 7.84 -25.10
C PHE A 205 2.54 8.55 -24.90
N HIS A 206 1.93 8.36 -23.75
CA HIS A 206 0.58 8.84 -23.49
C HIS A 206 0.49 9.63 -22.18
N SER A 207 -0.56 10.46 -22.07
CA SER A 207 -0.81 11.27 -20.89
C SER A 207 -2.24 11.77 -20.85
N PHE A 208 -2.85 11.70 -19.66
CA PHE A 208 -4.06 12.45 -19.32
C PHE A 208 -3.73 13.67 -18.45
N LEU A 209 -2.45 13.94 -18.17
CA LEU A 209 -1.93 15.01 -17.31
C LEU A 209 -2.90 15.33 -16.18
N THR A 210 -3.09 14.36 -15.30
CA THR A 210 -4.11 14.46 -14.27
C THR A 210 -3.82 15.59 -13.32
N ARG A 211 -4.77 16.53 -13.18
CA ARG A 211 -4.63 17.68 -12.28
C ARG A 211 -5.67 17.62 -11.19
N GLY A 212 -5.21 17.67 -9.94
CA GLY A 212 -6.03 18.09 -8.80
C GLY A 212 -5.97 19.62 -8.63
N PRO A 213 -6.89 20.23 -7.87
CA PRO A 213 -6.86 21.66 -7.55
C PRO A 213 -5.64 22.06 -6.68
N THR A 214 -4.96 21.10 -6.04
CA THR A 214 -3.73 21.30 -5.27
C THR A 214 -2.52 20.89 -6.11
N LEU A 215 -1.49 21.75 -6.13
CA LEU A 215 -0.27 21.73 -6.96
C LEU A 215 0.64 20.47 -6.88
N VAL A 216 0.14 19.33 -6.39
CA VAL A 216 0.90 18.07 -6.24
C VAL A 216 0.12 16.93 -6.91
N ALA A 217 0.58 16.51 -8.08
CA ALA A 217 -0.07 15.48 -8.92
C ALA A 217 -0.03 14.05 -8.35
N SER A 218 0.60 13.83 -7.20
CA SER A 218 0.82 12.49 -6.61
C SER A 218 -0.12 12.15 -5.45
N GLN A 219 -1.11 12.98 -5.14
CA GLN A 219 -2.08 12.70 -4.08
C GLN A 219 -3.24 11.84 -4.60
N PRO A 220 -3.80 10.94 -3.78
CA PRO A 220 -5.01 10.22 -4.15
C PRO A 220 -6.15 11.19 -4.41
N VAL A 221 -7.09 10.79 -5.26
CA VAL A 221 -8.36 11.51 -5.39
C VAL A 221 -9.14 11.27 -4.11
N ALA A 222 -9.39 12.32 -3.33
CA ALA A 222 -9.91 12.19 -1.98
C ALA A 222 -11.27 12.88 -1.83
N ILE A 223 -12.27 12.10 -1.46
CA ILE A 223 -13.61 12.56 -1.08
C ILE A 223 -13.64 12.65 0.44
N SER A 224 -13.73 13.87 0.97
CA SER A 224 -13.81 14.10 2.42
C SER A 224 -15.18 13.72 2.97
N ALA A 225 -15.28 13.40 4.26
CA ALA A 225 -16.55 13.05 4.91
C ALA A 225 -17.63 14.15 4.81
N GLY A 226 -17.22 15.42 4.72
CA GLY A 226 -18.12 16.57 4.57
C GLY A 226 -18.32 17.05 3.14
N ARG A 227 -17.78 16.34 2.14
CA ARG A 227 -17.92 16.69 0.71
C ARG A 227 -18.60 15.55 -0.04
N GLU A 228 -19.52 15.91 -0.92
CA GLU A 228 -20.26 14.94 -1.73
C GLU A 228 -19.47 14.42 -2.93
N PHE A 229 -18.35 15.05 -3.29
CA PHE A 229 -17.51 14.68 -4.43
C PHE A 229 -16.05 15.13 -4.27
N ALA A 230 -15.18 14.62 -5.14
CA ALA A 230 -13.84 15.12 -5.38
C ALA A 230 -13.68 15.57 -6.85
N ARG A 231 -12.98 16.69 -7.07
CA ARG A 231 -12.67 17.20 -8.41
C ARG A 231 -11.29 16.73 -8.85
N PHE A 232 -11.20 16.29 -10.09
CA PHE A 232 -9.97 16.02 -10.81
C PHE A 232 -10.17 16.36 -12.29
N GLY A 233 -9.13 16.34 -13.10
CA GLY A 233 -9.26 16.65 -14.53
C GLY A 233 -8.37 15.77 -15.38
N ALA A 234 -8.75 15.64 -16.65
CA ALA A 234 -7.99 14.94 -17.67
C ALA A 234 -7.72 15.88 -18.86
N ALA A 235 -6.45 16.03 -19.22
CA ALA A 235 -5.97 16.80 -20.37
C ALA A 235 -5.26 15.88 -21.38
N ALA A 236 -5.61 16.00 -22.65
CA ALA A 236 -4.97 15.25 -23.73
C ALA A 236 -3.86 16.10 -24.37
N ASN A 237 -2.81 16.46 -23.63
CA ASN A 237 -1.81 17.43 -24.12
C ASN A 237 -0.77 16.81 -25.07
N LEU A 238 -0.46 15.53 -24.90
CA LEU A 238 0.55 14.85 -25.69
C LEU A 238 0.02 14.41 -27.06
N ARG A 239 -1.18 13.82 -27.07
CA ARG A 239 -1.91 13.34 -28.26
C ARG A 239 -3.42 13.33 -27.97
N THR A 240 -4.22 12.96 -28.97
CA THR A 240 -5.64 12.66 -28.78
C THR A 240 -5.80 11.37 -27.99
N GLU A 241 -6.64 11.38 -26.95
CA GLU A 241 -6.82 10.25 -26.02
C GLU A 241 -8.28 9.82 -25.90
N LYS A 242 -8.50 8.56 -25.55
CA LYS A 242 -9.82 7.98 -25.31
C LYS A 242 -10.18 8.03 -23.82
N LEU A 243 -11.13 8.88 -23.45
CA LEU A 243 -11.61 9.01 -22.08
C LEU A 243 -12.83 8.11 -21.86
N ASN A 244 -12.81 7.25 -20.84
CA ASN A 244 -13.90 6.35 -20.48
C ASN A 244 -13.81 6.02 -18.98
N PRO A 245 -14.17 6.98 -18.13
CA PRO A 245 -13.79 6.96 -16.74
C PRO A 245 -14.67 5.98 -15.93
N SER A 246 -14.14 5.49 -14.81
CA SER A 246 -14.86 4.65 -13.85
C SER A 246 -14.23 4.77 -12.46
N ALA A 247 -15.01 4.63 -11.40
CA ALA A 247 -14.50 4.70 -10.05
C ALA A 247 -15.23 3.75 -9.10
N SER A 248 -14.49 3.10 -8.21
CA SER A 248 -15.06 2.22 -7.20
C SER A 248 -14.24 2.19 -5.92
N LEU A 249 -14.90 1.85 -4.81
CA LEU A 249 -14.31 1.62 -3.49
C LEU A 249 -14.58 0.17 -3.07
N ASP A 250 -13.54 -0.57 -2.69
CA ASP A 250 -13.63 -2.02 -2.42
C ASP A 250 -12.97 -2.45 -1.11
N THR A 251 -12.30 -1.53 -0.42
CA THR A 251 -11.54 -1.82 0.80
C THR A 251 -11.82 -0.75 1.84
N VAL A 252 -12.04 -1.14 3.09
CA VAL A 252 -12.12 -0.26 4.25
C VAL A 252 -10.81 -0.39 5.03
N GLN A 253 -10.13 0.72 5.26
CA GLN A 253 -8.94 0.80 6.10
C GLN A 253 -9.35 1.32 7.47
N ARG A 254 -9.17 0.49 8.49
CA ARG A 254 -9.40 0.87 9.89
C ARG A 254 -8.07 0.98 10.61
N THR A 255 -7.80 2.14 11.21
CA THR A 255 -6.61 2.32 12.04
C THR A 255 -6.91 1.89 13.48
N ILE A 256 -6.05 1.05 14.05
CA ILE A 256 -6.08 0.62 15.44
C ILE A 256 -4.77 1.00 16.14
N ARG A 257 -4.86 1.22 17.45
CA ARG A 257 -3.73 1.55 18.32
C ARG A 257 -3.48 0.39 19.29
N PRO A 258 -2.25 0.22 19.79
CA PRO A 258 -1.96 -0.84 20.73
C PRO A 258 -2.73 -0.62 22.04
N SER A 259 -3.29 -1.68 22.60
CA SER A 259 -3.95 -1.68 23.91
C SER A 259 -2.94 -1.82 25.04
N THR A 260 -1.85 -2.57 24.79
CA THR A 260 -0.74 -2.78 25.73
C THR A 260 0.56 -2.96 24.95
N TYR A 261 1.68 -2.71 25.61
CA TYR A 261 3.01 -2.98 25.09
C TYR A 261 3.90 -3.52 26.20
N ASP A 262 4.90 -4.31 25.83
CA ASP A 262 5.93 -4.79 26.76
C ASP A 262 7.29 -4.77 26.06
N ILE A 263 8.34 -4.33 26.78
CA ILE A 263 9.72 -4.30 26.29
C ILE A 263 10.58 -5.13 27.23
N VAL A 264 11.04 -6.27 26.71
CA VAL A 264 11.83 -7.25 27.43
C VAL A 264 13.22 -7.40 26.82
N SER A 265 14.18 -7.70 27.68
CA SER A 265 15.50 -8.17 27.29
C SER A 265 15.41 -9.40 26.39
N GLY A 266 16.31 -9.48 25.40
CA GLY A 266 16.46 -10.66 24.57
C GLY A 266 17.06 -11.85 25.32
N SER A 267 17.19 -12.99 24.64
CA SER A 267 17.93 -14.10 25.20
C SER A 267 19.40 -13.70 25.40
N ALA A 268 19.88 -13.79 26.64
CA ALA A 268 21.28 -13.54 26.98
C ALA A 268 22.27 -14.51 26.28
N ASP A 269 21.78 -15.61 25.70
CA ASP A 269 22.61 -16.58 24.99
C ASP A 269 22.54 -16.41 23.46
N ARG A 270 21.43 -15.87 22.94
CA ARG A 270 21.14 -15.88 21.48
C ARG A 270 20.97 -14.51 20.86
N ASP A 271 20.45 -13.55 21.62
CA ASP A 271 20.07 -12.22 21.13
C ASP A 271 21.09 -11.16 21.54
N ILE A 272 22.37 -11.50 21.42
CA ILE A 272 23.50 -10.61 21.66
C ILE A 272 24.26 -10.44 20.35
N MET A 273 24.35 -9.20 19.88
CA MET A 273 25.22 -8.84 18.77
C MET A 273 26.67 -8.82 19.28
N PRO A 274 27.57 -9.67 18.76
CA PRO A 274 28.93 -9.74 19.28
C PRO A 274 29.68 -8.41 19.09
N PRO A 275 30.70 -8.12 19.92
CA PRO A 275 31.55 -6.95 19.71
C PRO A 275 32.15 -6.94 18.31
N SER A 276 32.25 -5.76 17.70
CA SER A 276 32.88 -5.57 16.41
C SER A 276 34.40 -5.81 16.47
N ASP A 277 35.03 -6.10 15.34
CA ASP A 277 36.48 -6.27 15.24
C ASP A 277 37.26 -5.04 15.76
N ALA A 278 36.69 -3.84 15.61
CA ALA A 278 37.26 -2.61 16.10
C ALA A 278 37.26 -2.55 17.64
N GLU A 279 36.16 -2.96 18.27
CA GLU A 279 36.04 -3.05 19.72
C GLU A 279 36.97 -4.13 20.30
N ILE A 280 37.03 -5.31 19.68
CA ILE A 280 37.93 -6.40 20.06
C ILE A 280 39.39 -5.96 19.94
N LYS A 281 39.75 -5.22 18.89
CA LYS A 281 41.11 -4.69 18.72
C LYS A 281 41.47 -3.64 19.79
N ALA A 282 40.50 -2.82 20.20
CA ALA A 282 40.69 -1.84 21.27
C ALA A 282 40.77 -2.49 22.65
N ASN A 283 40.04 -3.59 22.86
CA ASN A 283 40.05 -4.37 24.09
C ASN A 283 39.99 -5.88 23.79
N PRO A 284 41.15 -6.56 23.75
CA PRO A 284 41.22 -7.99 23.44
C PRO A 284 40.55 -8.92 24.46
N ASP A 285 40.24 -8.43 25.65
CA ASP A 285 39.57 -9.22 26.70
C ASP A 285 38.04 -9.33 26.46
N LEU A 286 37.50 -8.60 25.47
CA LEU A 286 36.08 -8.70 25.10
C LEU A 286 35.76 -10.09 24.57
N THR A 287 34.74 -10.70 25.17
CA THR A 287 34.16 -11.97 24.73
C THR A 287 32.83 -11.71 24.00
N PRO A 288 32.25 -12.71 23.29
CA PRO A 288 30.92 -12.56 22.70
C PRO A 288 29.83 -12.12 23.69
N SER A 289 29.98 -12.47 24.97
CA SER A 289 29.05 -12.06 26.04
C SER A 289 29.11 -10.57 26.40
N ASN A 290 30.16 -9.86 25.98
CA ASN A 290 30.29 -8.41 26.12
C ASN A 290 29.68 -7.65 24.95
N GLY A 291 28.92 -8.33 24.08
CA GLY A 291 28.25 -7.74 22.94
C GLY A 291 27.06 -6.84 23.32
N THR A 292 26.41 -6.29 22.29
CA THR A 292 25.21 -5.46 22.45
C THR A 292 23.97 -6.34 22.52
N GLU A 293 23.26 -6.28 23.65
CA GLU A 293 21.99 -6.98 23.85
C GLU A 293 20.89 -6.41 22.93
N ILE A 294 20.06 -7.29 22.36
CA ILE A 294 18.93 -6.91 21.52
C ILE A 294 17.64 -7.03 22.32
N PHE A 295 16.88 -5.93 22.41
CA PHE A 295 15.59 -5.91 23.11
C PHE A 295 14.44 -6.34 22.19
N ASN A 296 13.41 -6.94 22.77
CA ASN A 296 12.17 -7.31 22.12
C ASN A 296 11.05 -6.39 22.61
N MET A 297 10.24 -5.86 21.69
CA MET A 297 8.99 -5.18 21.99
C MET A 297 7.81 -5.97 21.43
N PHE A 298 6.81 -6.19 22.28
CA PHE A 298 5.54 -6.80 21.91
C PHE A 298 4.42 -5.78 22.05
N LEU A 299 3.74 -5.47 20.96
CA LEU A 299 2.61 -4.56 20.90
C LEU A 299 1.34 -5.37 20.69
N LYS A 300 0.37 -5.24 21.58
CA LYS A 300 -0.92 -5.94 21.48
C LYS A 300 -1.99 -4.98 20.98
N TYR A 301 -2.78 -5.40 20.01
CA TYR A 301 -3.89 -4.63 19.44
C TYR A 301 -5.17 -5.45 19.52
N ASP A 302 -6.22 -4.88 20.10
CA ASP A 302 -7.51 -5.55 20.21
C ASP A 302 -8.52 -4.90 19.25
N PHE A 303 -9.28 -5.73 18.53
CA PHE A 303 -10.32 -5.24 17.62
C PHE A 303 -11.49 -6.21 17.52
N GLU A 304 -12.58 -5.74 16.94
CA GLU A 304 -13.81 -6.51 16.77
C GLU A 304 -14.31 -6.41 15.33
N ILE A 305 -14.78 -7.54 14.83
CA ILE A 305 -15.52 -7.65 13.58
C ILE A 305 -17.00 -7.76 13.93
N ASP A 306 -17.78 -6.77 13.55
CA ASP A 306 -19.24 -6.73 13.76
C ASP A 306 -19.96 -6.90 12.41
N SER A 307 -19.75 -8.05 11.78
CA SER A 307 -20.36 -8.39 10.49
C SER A 307 -20.83 -9.83 10.50
N ASP A 308 -22.07 -10.05 10.07
CA ASP A 308 -22.65 -11.39 9.96
C ASP A 308 -21.98 -12.21 8.83
N LYS A 309 -21.45 -11.51 7.81
CA LYS A 309 -20.66 -12.13 6.74
C LYS A 309 -19.17 -12.12 7.09
N PRO A 310 -18.42 -13.18 6.77
CA PRO A 310 -16.96 -13.18 6.92
C PRO A 310 -16.31 -12.08 6.10
N ILE A 311 -15.31 -11.40 6.67
CA ILE A 311 -14.57 -10.30 6.04
C ILE A 311 -13.11 -10.74 5.88
N LYS A 312 -12.53 -10.48 4.70
CA LYS A 312 -11.09 -10.64 4.48
C LYS A 312 -10.35 -9.46 5.08
N VAL A 313 -9.45 -9.74 6.03
CA VAL A 313 -8.69 -8.73 6.77
C VAL A 313 -7.19 -8.98 6.60
N THR A 314 -6.45 -7.94 6.24
CA THR A 314 -4.97 -7.94 6.24
C THR A 314 -4.46 -6.91 7.24
N PRO A 315 -3.83 -7.33 8.35
CA PRO A 315 -3.14 -6.44 9.27
C PRO A 315 -1.84 -5.90 8.66
N VAL A 316 -1.62 -4.59 8.70
CA VAL A 316 -0.38 -3.97 8.22
C VAL A 316 0.10 -2.84 9.13
N ALA A 317 1.41 -2.80 9.41
CA ALA A 317 2.08 -1.63 9.95
C ALA A 317 2.51 -0.71 8.80
N THR A 318 1.59 0.10 8.27
CA THR A 318 1.70 0.76 6.96
C THR A 318 3.01 1.51 6.71
N SER A 319 3.53 2.22 7.72
CA SER A 319 4.79 2.99 7.58
C SER A 319 6.04 2.13 7.44
N LEU A 320 6.00 0.88 7.89
CA LEU A 320 7.13 -0.06 7.85
C LEU A 320 6.91 -1.19 6.83
N PHE A 321 5.68 -1.37 6.36
CA PHE A 321 5.26 -2.52 5.56
C PHE A 321 6.12 -2.77 4.32
N ASN A 322 6.55 -1.69 3.65
CA ASN A 322 7.39 -1.75 2.45
C ASN A 322 8.90 -1.66 2.76
N GLN A 323 9.31 -1.84 4.01
CA GLN A 323 10.70 -1.78 4.43
C GLN A 323 11.07 -3.13 5.05
N LEU A 324 11.86 -3.94 4.34
CA LEU A 324 12.42 -5.18 4.89
C LEU A 324 13.84 -4.96 5.39
N TYR A 325 14.79 -4.74 4.47
CA TYR A 325 16.21 -4.53 4.80
C TYR A 325 16.53 -3.09 5.20
N ASP A 326 15.80 -2.11 4.64
CA ASP A 326 15.94 -0.69 4.97
C ASP A 326 15.07 -0.28 6.17
N SER A 327 14.49 -1.25 6.89
CA SER A 327 13.68 -0.97 8.06
C SER A 327 14.57 -0.44 9.19
N PRO A 328 14.10 0.58 9.95
CA PRO A 328 14.80 1.02 11.15
C PRO A 328 14.67 0.02 12.32
N LEU A 329 13.91 -1.08 12.14
CA LEU A 329 13.69 -2.11 13.16
C LEU A 329 14.15 -3.47 12.62
N ASP A 330 14.69 -4.31 13.51
CA ASP A 330 15.27 -5.59 13.11
C ASP A 330 14.22 -6.66 12.77
N THR A 331 12.96 -6.47 13.21
CA THR A 331 11.88 -7.45 13.06
C THR A 331 10.52 -6.77 12.96
N GLN A 332 9.63 -7.35 12.16
CA GLN A 332 8.26 -6.88 11.97
C GLN A 332 7.31 -8.08 11.85
N ILE A 333 7.21 -8.93 12.86
CA ILE A 333 6.36 -10.12 12.81
C ILE A 333 5.06 -9.82 13.55
N TRP A 334 3.91 -10.12 12.96
CA TRP A 334 2.63 -10.06 13.65
C TRP A 334 1.96 -11.42 13.70
N GLU A 335 1.20 -11.64 14.76
CA GLU A 335 0.40 -12.82 14.99
C GLU A 335 -1.04 -12.43 15.26
N LEU A 336 -1.99 -13.01 14.53
CA LEU A 336 -3.42 -12.79 14.69
C LEU A 336 -4.06 -13.95 15.45
N ARG A 337 -4.76 -13.66 16.54
CA ARG A 337 -5.45 -14.64 17.39
C ARG A 337 -6.94 -14.35 17.53
N ASP A 338 -7.73 -15.39 17.77
CA ASP A 338 -9.15 -15.31 18.11
C ASP A 338 -9.37 -15.14 19.64
N SER A 339 -10.64 -15.07 20.06
CA SER A 339 -11.01 -14.96 21.48
C SER A 339 -10.63 -16.17 22.33
N ASN A 340 -10.35 -17.32 21.72
CA ASN A 340 -9.89 -18.53 22.40
C ASN A 340 -8.35 -18.62 22.41
N SER A 341 -7.66 -17.53 22.02
CA SER A 341 -6.20 -17.46 21.86
C SER A 341 -5.64 -18.40 20.78
N GLN A 342 -6.49 -18.92 19.90
CA GLN A 342 -6.05 -19.71 18.75
C GLN A 342 -5.40 -18.80 17.72
N VAL A 343 -4.22 -19.20 17.25
CA VAL A 343 -3.50 -18.53 16.15
C VAL A 343 -4.25 -18.79 14.86
N LEU A 344 -4.68 -17.72 14.20
CA LEU A 344 -5.35 -17.79 12.90
C LEU A 344 -4.37 -17.57 11.75
N GLU A 345 -3.43 -16.64 11.92
CA GLU A 345 -2.42 -16.32 10.90
C GLU A 345 -1.22 -15.61 11.52
N CYS A 346 -0.08 -15.70 10.85
CA CYS A 346 1.09 -14.87 11.13
C CYS A 346 1.52 -14.16 9.84
N GLY A 347 2.12 -12.98 9.98
CA GLY A 347 2.64 -12.26 8.84
C GLY A 347 3.77 -11.31 9.21
N SER A 348 4.23 -10.57 8.20
CA SER A 348 5.31 -9.61 8.34
C SER A 348 5.15 -8.46 7.33
N SER A 349 6.26 -8.00 6.76
CA SER A 349 6.33 -6.97 5.71
C SER A 349 5.76 -7.46 4.37
N MET A 350 5.92 -6.65 3.30
CA MET A 350 5.27 -6.76 1.99
C MET A 350 5.18 -8.16 1.34
N HIS A 351 6.09 -9.09 1.67
CA HIS A 351 6.10 -10.43 1.09
C HIS A 351 5.19 -11.43 1.83
N HIS A 352 4.83 -11.17 3.09
CA HIS A 352 4.07 -12.08 3.95
C HIS A 352 2.87 -11.37 4.60
N ALA A 353 1.86 -11.03 3.78
CA ALA A 353 0.70 -10.24 4.19
C ALA A 353 -0.62 -10.79 3.63
N ASN A 354 -0.87 -12.08 3.87
CA ASN A 354 -2.08 -12.75 3.37
C ASN A 354 -3.33 -12.22 4.08
N ALA A 355 -4.43 -12.14 3.34
CA ALA A 355 -5.72 -11.78 3.91
C ALA A 355 -6.36 -12.99 4.62
N VAL A 356 -6.88 -12.76 5.82
CA VAL A 356 -7.53 -13.78 6.65
C VAL A 356 -9.03 -13.56 6.67
N SER A 357 -9.82 -14.61 6.47
CA SER A 357 -11.29 -14.52 6.51
C SER A 357 -11.79 -14.61 7.96
N LEU A 358 -12.20 -13.47 8.53
CA LEU A 358 -12.66 -13.35 9.92
C LEU A 358 -14.19 -13.26 10.00
N LYS A 359 -14.78 -13.96 10.97
CA LYS A 359 -16.22 -13.92 11.26
C LYS A 359 -16.51 -12.85 12.32
N LYS A 360 -17.78 -12.68 12.67
CA LYS A 360 -18.17 -11.87 13.82
C LYS A 360 -17.44 -12.35 15.08
N GLY A 361 -16.76 -11.46 15.78
CA GLY A 361 -15.99 -11.82 16.97
C GLY A 361 -14.90 -10.82 17.35
N LYS A 362 -14.26 -11.10 18.48
CA LYS A 362 -13.13 -10.33 19.01
C LYS A 362 -11.82 -11.01 18.64
N TYR A 363 -10.85 -10.19 18.27
CA TYR A 363 -9.55 -10.62 17.78
C TYR A 363 -8.43 -9.78 18.38
N THR A 364 -7.25 -10.37 18.43
CA THR A 364 -6.05 -9.71 18.94
C THR A 364 -4.92 -9.89 17.94
N ILE A 365 -4.18 -8.81 17.65
CA ILE A 365 -2.90 -8.86 16.95
C ILE A 365 -1.79 -8.63 17.97
N THR A 366 -0.76 -9.48 17.96
CA THR A 366 0.49 -9.24 18.67
C THR A 366 1.57 -8.94 17.64
N PHE A 367 2.17 -7.75 17.70
CA PHE A 367 3.27 -7.34 16.83
C PHE A 367 4.57 -7.38 17.61
N HIS A 368 5.53 -8.15 17.10
CA HIS A 368 6.86 -8.34 17.64
C HIS A 368 7.87 -7.57 16.79
N THR A 369 8.60 -6.68 17.45
CA THR A 369 9.71 -5.95 16.85
C THR A 369 10.93 -5.92 17.78
N ARG A 370 12.10 -5.61 17.24
CA ARG A 370 13.40 -5.76 17.90
C ARG A 370 14.31 -4.60 17.57
N HIS A 371 15.14 -4.20 18.53
CA HIS A 371 16.17 -3.18 18.33
C HIS A 371 17.21 -3.22 19.46
N PRO A 372 18.50 -2.90 19.21
CA PRO A 372 19.54 -2.83 20.24
C PRO A 372 19.35 -1.66 21.23
N SER A 373 18.70 -0.57 20.80
CA SER A 373 18.34 0.54 21.70
C SER A 373 16.91 0.39 22.23
N ARG A 374 16.78 0.19 23.55
CA ARG A 374 15.50 0.20 24.27
C ARG A 374 14.75 1.53 24.12
N GLN A 375 15.45 2.66 24.04
CA GLN A 375 14.83 3.98 23.89
C GLN A 375 14.06 4.09 22.58
N VAL A 376 14.62 3.59 21.47
CA VAL A 376 13.95 3.59 20.16
C VAL A 376 12.66 2.78 20.22
N LEU A 377 12.65 1.64 20.92
CA LEU A 377 11.43 0.85 21.11
C LEU A 377 10.38 1.63 21.94
N GLU A 378 10.80 2.32 23.00
CA GLU A 378 9.90 3.12 23.84
C GLU A 378 9.24 4.26 23.06
N GLU A 379 9.95 4.88 22.11
CA GLU A 379 9.41 5.91 21.21
C GLU A 379 8.40 5.34 20.19
N MET A 380 8.43 4.02 19.97
CA MET A 380 7.58 3.30 19.02
C MET A 380 6.39 2.58 19.66
N LYS A 381 6.19 2.72 20.98
CA LYS A 381 5.13 2.03 21.72
C LYS A 381 3.70 2.33 21.26
N ASP A 382 3.49 3.45 20.56
CA ASP A 382 2.20 3.89 20.06
C ASP A 382 1.99 3.58 18.56
N LEU A 383 2.85 2.75 17.95
CA LEU A 383 2.81 2.45 16.51
C LEU A 383 1.40 2.02 16.05
N PRO A 384 0.76 2.76 15.11
CA PRO A 384 -0.54 2.39 14.60
C PRO A 384 -0.49 1.20 13.65
N PHE A 385 -1.50 0.34 13.72
CA PHE A 385 -1.77 -0.70 12.72
C PHE A 385 -2.97 -0.31 11.87
N GLN A 386 -2.96 -0.70 10.60
CA GLN A 386 -4.12 -0.63 9.74
C GLN A 386 -4.66 -2.04 9.46
N LEU A 387 -5.97 -2.19 9.57
CA LEU A 387 -6.71 -3.36 9.11
C LEU A 387 -7.25 -3.04 7.72
N LEU A 388 -6.73 -3.72 6.70
CA LEU A 388 -7.27 -3.65 5.34
C LEU A 388 -8.41 -4.65 5.23
N MET A 389 -9.65 -4.17 5.21
CA MET A 389 -10.87 -4.98 5.27
C MET A 389 -11.59 -4.94 3.93
N SER A 390 -11.67 -6.05 3.20
CA SER A 390 -12.36 -6.08 1.91
C SER A 390 -13.88 -5.93 2.08
N THR A 391 -14.52 -5.25 1.13
CA THR A 391 -15.97 -5.10 1.03
C THR A 391 -16.44 -5.34 -0.41
N ASP A 392 -17.74 -5.56 -0.58
CA ASP A 392 -18.36 -5.50 -1.90
C ASP A 392 -18.07 -4.13 -2.54
N SER A 393 -17.78 -4.13 -3.85
CA SER A 393 -17.39 -2.93 -4.58
C SER A 393 -18.53 -1.92 -4.62
N LEU A 394 -18.31 -0.73 -4.05
CA LEU A 394 -19.21 0.41 -4.11
C LEU A 394 -18.85 1.29 -5.30
N ASP A 395 -19.81 1.48 -6.21
CA ASP A 395 -19.66 2.32 -7.38
C ASP A 395 -19.67 3.82 -7.00
N CYS A 396 -18.76 4.58 -7.62
CA CYS A 396 -18.65 6.02 -7.47
C CYS A 396 -18.82 6.69 -8.83
N LYS A 397 -19.92 7.41 -9.01
CA LYS A 397 -20.29 8.00 -10.30
C LYS A 397 -19.39 9.18 -10.65
N ILE A 398 -19.11 9.34 -11.94
CA ILE A 398 -18.25 10.42 -12.44
C ILE A 398 -19.05 11.32 -13.37
N TYR A 399 -19.12 12.61 -13.04
CA TYR A 399 -19.83 13.62 -13.80
C TYR A 399 -18.86 14.65 -14.38
N SER A 400 -19.29 15.33 -15.45
CA SER A 400 -18.60 16.51 -16.00
C SER A 400 -19.15 17.83 -15.46
N GLU A 401 -20.31 17.78 -14.80
CA GLU A 401 -21.02 18.92 -14.25
C GLU A 401 -20.99 18.88 -12.71
N LEU A 402 -20.67 20.02 -12.13
CA LEU A 402 -20.45 20.16 -10.68
C LEU A 402 -21.75 19.97 -9.87
N ASP A 403 -22.88 20.49 -10.34
CA ASP A 403 -24.18 20.39 -9.68
C ASP A 403 -24.63 18.93 -9.50
N LYS A 404 -24.38 18.09 -10.52
CA LYS A 404 -24.72 16.66 -10.49
C LYS A 404 -23.90 15.91 -9.46
N ALA A 405 -22.59 16.14 -9.44
CA ALA A 405 -21.70 15.54 -8.45
C ALA A 405 -21.93 16.06 -7.02
N SER A 406 -22.38 17.31 -6.87
CA SER A 406 -22.69 17.92 -5.56
C SER A 406 -23.95 17.35 -4.93
N THR A 407 -24.80 16.66 -5.69
CA THR A 407 -26.09 16.16 -5.23
C THR A 407 -26.27 14.68 -5.58
N PRO A 408 -25.34 13.78 -5.19
CA PRO A 408 -25.27 12.43 -5.76
C PRO A 408 -26.52 11.58 -5.47
N ALA A 409 -27.26 11.88 -4.40
CA ALA A 409 -28.48 11.18 -4.03
C ALA A 409 -29.72 11.52 -4.89
N VAL A 410 -29.75 12.65 -5.62
CA VAL A 410 -30.93 12.95 -6.45
C VAL A 410 -30.94 12.10 -7.72
N THR A 411 -32.14 11.62 -8.07
CA THR A 411 -32.40 10.80 -9.24
C THR A 411 -33.49 11.46 -10.07
N GLY A 412 -33.44 11.33 -11.39
CA GLY A 412 -34.52 11.78 -12.28
C GLY A 412 -34.44 13.24 -12.78
N ASP A 413 -33.31 13.91 -12.61
CA ASP A 413 -33.03 15.26 -13.13
C ASP A 413 -32.33 15.24 -14.52
N GLY A 414 -32.35 14.10 -15.21
CA GLY A 414 -31.68 13.92 -16.50
C GLY A 414 -30.15 13.85 -16.45
N ARG A 415 -29.53 13.76 -15.26
CA ARG A 415 -28.07 13.62 -15.13
C ARG A 415 -27.53 12.42 -15.91
N SER A 416 -26.38 12.61 -16.55
CA SER A 416 -25.65 11.53 -17.23
C SER A 416 -24.20 11.49 -16.76
N GLU A 417 -23.71 10.29 -16.53
CA GLU A 417 -22.30 10.06 -16.20
C GLU A 417 -21.42 10.30 -17.44
N VAL A 418 -20.15 10.61 -17.20
CA VAL A 418 -19.18 10.75 -18.28
C VAL A 418 -18.94 9.39 -18.92
N GLY A 419 -19.54 9.19 -20.08
CA GLY A 419 -19.34 8.01 -20.91
C GLY A 419 -18.05 8.06 -21.73
N LEU A 420 -17.99 7.18 -22.73
CA LEU A 420 -16.90 7.15 -23.69
C LEU A 420 -16.85 8.45 -24.52
N LYS A 421 -15.71 9.15 -24.49
CA LYS A 421 -15.45 10.37 -25.24
C LYS A 421 -14.02 10.38 -25.78
N VAL A 422 -13.80 11.02 -26.92
CA VAL A 422 -12.46 11.30 -27.44
C VAL A 422 -12.05 12.71 -27.03
N LEU A 423 -10.95 12.81 -26.27
CA LEU A 423 -10.31 14.08 -25.93
C LEU A 423 -9.29 14.42 -27.01
N ARG A 424 -9.56 15.46 -27.81
CA ARG A 424 -8.65 15.94 -28.84
C ARG A 424 -7.35 16.48 -28.22
N LYS A 425 -6.25 16.42 -28.96
CA LYS A 425 -4.98 17.02 -28.52
C LYS A 425 -5.18 18.48 -28.09
N GLY A 426 -4.70 18.82 -26.89
CA GLY A 426 -4.84 20.14 -26.25
C GLY A 426 -6.18 20.40 -25.55
N SER A 427 -7.13 19.46 -25.60
CA SER A 427 -8.39 19.59 -24.87
C SER A 427 -8.27 19.13 -23.41
N PHE A 428 -9.16 19.65 -22.58
CA PHE A 428 -9.26 19.34 -21.16
C PHE A 428 -10.71 19.04 -20.78
N GLN A 429 -10.89 18.15 -19.82
CA GLN A 429 -12.18 17.79 -19.23
C GLN A 429 -12.07 17.79 -17.71
N ASP A 430 -12.88 18.63 -17.06
CA ASP A 430 -13.13 18.53 -15.63
C ASP A 430 -13.99 17.31 -15.33
N LEU A 431 -13.62 16.59 -14.27
CA LEU A 431 -14.28 15.39 -13.79
C LEU A 431 -14.54 15.50 -12.28
N TYR A 432 -15.71 15.03 -11.88
CA TYR A 432 -16.16 15.05 -10.51
C TYR A 432 -16.60 13.65 -10.11
N VAL A 433 -15.81 12.99 -9.27
CA VAL A 433 -16.18 11.68 -8.71
C VAL A 433 -17.00 11.91 -7.46
N SER A 434 -18.26 11.47 -7.48
CA SER A 434 -19.13 11.60 -6.31
C SER A 434 -18.84 10.50 -5.30
N ARG A 435 -19.20 10.73 -4.04
CA ARG A 435 -19.24 9.68 -3.02
C ARG A 435 -20.17 8.53 -3.47
N PRO A 436 -20.00 7.32 -2.94
CA PRO A 436 -20.95 6.24 -3.19
C PRO A 436 -22.34 6.62 -2.68
N THR A 437 -23.37 6.25 -3.43
CA THR A 437 -24.78 6.45 -3.06
C THR A 437 -25.43 5.21 -2.48
N GLY A 438 -24.82 4.03 -2.67
CA GLY A 438 -25.27 2.80 -2.03
C GLY A 438 -25.00 2.81 -0.53
N ASP A 439 -25.66 1.90 0.18
CA ASP A 439 -25.46 1.73 1.61
C ASP A 439 -24.01 1.34 1.91
N LEU A 440 -23.36 2.10 2.79
CA LEU A 440 -22.03 1.76 3.29
C LEU A 440 -22.11 0.47 4.12
N PRO A 441 -21.02 -0.32 4.20
CA PRO A 441 -21.00 -1.51 5.04
C PRO A 441 -21.40 -1.15 6.48
N SER A 442 -22.35 -1.89 7.05
CA SER A 442 -22.93 -1.57 8.37
C SER A 442 -21.89 -1.52 9.49
N TRP A 443 -20.83 -2.33 9.34
CA TRP A 443 -19.67 -2.46 10.21
C TRP A 443 -18.60 -1.39 10.02
N ALA A 444 -18.67 -0.58 8.96
CA ALA A 444 -17.78 0.56 8.77
C ALA A 444 -18.13 1.65 9.80
N LYS A 445 -17.10 2.26 10.38
CA LYS A 445 -17.21 3.25 11.45
C LYS A 445 -16.81 4.64 10.93
N PRO A 446 -17.38 5.72 11.50
CA PRO A 446 -16.92 7.08 11.18
C PRO A 446 -15.42 7.22 11.40
N GLY A 447 -14.73 7.82 10.43
CA GLY A 447 -13.26 7.94 10.45
C GLY A 447 -12.49 6.78 9.81
N ASP A 448 -13.14 5.65 9.52
CA ASP A 448 -12.54 4.64 8.63
C ASP A 448 -12.32 5.26 7.23
N LEU A 449 -11.29 4.80 6.53
CA LEU A 449 -10.96 5.27 5.19
C LEU A 449 -11.32 4.19 4.17
N MET A 450 -12.33 4.43 3.35
CA MET A 450 -12.60 3.57 2.20
C MET A 450 -11.62 3.89 1.08
N THR A 451 -11.03 2.87 0.49
CA THR A 451 -10.08 2.98 -0.61
C THR A 451 -10.49 2.13 -1.79
N GLY A 452 -10.12 2.57 -2.97
CA GLY A 452 -10.27 1.85 -4.21
C GLY A 452 -9.55 2.59 -5.33
N LYS A 453 -10.15 2.66 -6.51
CA LYS A 453 -9.50 3.26 -7.68
C LYS A 453 -10.46 4.12 -8.50
N VAL A 454 -9.90 5.15 -9.10
CA VAL A 454 -10.50 5.90 -10.21
C VAL A 454 -9.65 5.69 -11.46
N SER A 455 -10.27 5.31 -12.55
CA SER A 455 -9.65 5.01 -13.84
C SER A 455 -10.14 6.00 -14.88
N LEU A 456 -9.24 6.59 -15.67
CA LEU A 456 -9.62 7.52 -16.75
C LEU A 456 -10.01 6.82 -18.05
N ASP A 457 -9.47 5.63 -18.29
CA ASP A 457 -9.97 4.70 -19.31
C ASP A 457 -10.11 3.31 -18.70
N LYS A 458 -11.35 2.85 -18.54
CA LYS A 458 -11.66 1.50 -18.03
C LYS A 458 -11.02 0.39 -18.86
N GLY A 459 -10.76 0.61 -20.15
CA GLY A 459 -10.06 -0.35 -21.02
C GLY A 459 -8.56 -0.45 -20.75
N LYS A 460 -7.95 0.59 -20.18
CA LYS A 460 -6.52 0.67 -19.83
C LYS A 460 -6.29 0.94 -18.34
N SER A 461 -7.14 0.38 -17.48
CA SER A 461 -7.13 0.68 -16.04
C SER A 461 -5.79 0.40 -15.34
N GLY A 462 -4.99 -0.55 -15.84
CA GLY A 462 -3.65 -0.83 -15.27
C GLY A 462 -2.69 0.36 -15.30
N VAL A 463 -2.86 1.30 -16.24
CA VAL A 463 -1.98 2.47 -16.39
C VAL A 463 -2.69 3.80 -16.19
N THR A 464 -4.02 3.83 -16.33
CA THR A 464 -4.83 5.06 -16.18
C THR A 464 -5.55 5.17 -14.84
N SER A 465 -5.21 4.31 -13.87
CA SER A 465 -5.80 4.32 -12.53
C SER A 465 -4.98 5.10 -11.50
N MET A 466 -5.70 5.79 -10.63
CA MET A 466 -5.21 6.46 -9.44
C MET A 466 -5.97 5.94 -8.22
N GLN A 467 -5.38 6.05 -7.03
CA GLN A 467 -6.05 5.68 -5.80
C GLN A 467 -7.20 6.66 -5.52
N LEU A 468 -8.38 6.12 -5.23
CA LEU A 468 -9.55 6.86 -4.75
C LEU A 468 -9.72 6.58 -3.26
N THR A 469 -9.99 7.63 -2.50
CA THR A 469 -10.23 7.54 -1.06
C THR A 469 -11.50 8.27 -0.66
N TYR A 470 -12.22 7.72 0.30
CA TYR A 470 -13.43 8.30 0.87
C TYR A 470 -13.45 8.09 2.38
N VAL A 471 -13.51 9.18 3.14
CA VAL A 471 -13.59 9.10 4.60
C VAL A 471 -15.04 8.82 5.00
N VAL A 472 -15.27 7.75 5.76
CA VAL A 472 -16.62 7.35 6.21
C VAL A 472 -17.19 8.44 7.12
N PRO A 473 -18.34 9.06 6.77
CA PRO A 473 -18.97 10.09 7.58
C PRO A 473 -19.72 9.50 8.78
N PRO A 474 -20.11 10.34 9.76
CA PRO A 474 -21.07 9.96 10.78
C PRO A 474 -22.37 9.43 10.17
N LYS A 475 -22.96 8.40 10.77
CA LYS A 475 -24.26 7.86 10.33
C LYS A 475 -25.34 8.94 10.49
N SER A 476 -26.18 9.12 9.47
CA SER A 476 -27.30 10.07 9.51
C SER A 476 -28.36 9.63 10.54
N SER A 477 -28.83 10.58 11.34
CA SER A 477 -29.93 10.39 12.30
C SER A 477 -31.21 11.14 11.90
N VAL A 478 -31.30 11.60 10.65
CA VAL A 478 -32.41 12.43 10.17
C VAL A 478 -33.72 11.64 10.19
N LYS A 479 -34.66 12.08 11.03
CA LYS A 479 -36.04 11.57 11.06
C LYS A 479 -36.91 12.43 10.15
N LYS A 480 -37.80 11.80 9.37
CA LYS A 480 -38.78 12.49 8.54
C LYS A 480 -39.86 13.10 9.43
N LEU A 481 -39.85 14.43 9.61
CA LEU A 481 -40.78 15.14 10.49
C LEU A 481 -42.26 15.11 10.03
N ASN A 482 -42.51 14.81 8.75
CA ASN A 482 -43.86 14.88 8.14
C ASN A 482 -44.43 13.50 7.72
N ALA A 483 -43.99 12.40 8.34
CA ALA A 483 -44.88 11.26 8.41
C ALA A 483 -45.94 11.62 9.45
N ASN A 484 -47.24 11.54 9.11
CA ASN A 484 -48.37 11.78 10.02
C ASN A 484 -48.45 10.80 11.22
N SER A 485 -47.33 10.21 11.63
CA SER A 485 -47.12 9.65 12.94
C SER A 485 -46.41 10.71 13.78
N LEU A 486 -47.13 11.30 14.74
CA LEU A 486 -46.49 11.88 15.92
C LEU A 486 -45.36 10.94 16.36
N PRO A 487 -44.19 11.44 16.79
CA PRO A 487 -43.26 10.58 17.49
C PRO A 487 -44.07 9.91 18.60
N LYS A 488 -44.14 8.58 18.59
CA LYS A 488 -44.31 7.89 19.86
C LYS A 488 -43.06 8.26 20.62
N ASP A 489 -43.20 9.26 21.49
CA ASP A 489 -42.33 9.32 22.65
C ASP A 489 -42.56 7.98 23.34
N GLU A 490 -41.66 7.02 23.07
CA GLU A 490 -41.38 5.91 23.99
C GLU A 490 -40.41 6.41 25.07
N GLU A 491 -40.54 7.68 25.49
CA GLU A 491 -40.35 7.96 26.89
C GLU A 491 -41.60 7.39 27.55
N ASP A 492 -41.49 6.12 27.97
CA ASP A 492 -42.30 5.63 29.08
C ASP A 492 -42.29 6.77 30.12
N ASP A 493 -43.43 7.41 30.38
CA ASP A 493 -43.63 8.35 31.48
C ASP A 493 -43.43 7.58 32.79
N LYS A 494 -42.19 7.18 33.06
CA LYS A 494 -41.81 6.45 34.25
C LYS A 494 -41.94 7.43 35.39
N THR A 495 -42.85 7.12 36.30
CA THR A 495 -43.02 7.90 37.51
C THR A 495 -41.69 7.97 38.28
N LEU A 496 -41.52 9.01 39.10
CA LEU A 496 -40.31 9.16 39.93
C LEU A 496 -40.02 7.87 40.73
N ASP A 497 -41.07 7.21 41.20
CA ASP A 497 -41.00 5.95 41.94
C ASP A 497 -40.46 4.79 41.08
N GLU A 498 -40.84 4.70 39.79
CA GLU A 498 -40.32 3.69 38.86
C GLU A 498 -38.83 3.90 38.54
N ILE A 499 -38.38 5.16 38.42
CA ILE A 499 -36.97 5.50 38.20
C ILE A 499 -36.14 5.18 39.44
N ILE A 500 -36.66 5.52 40.63
CA ILE A 500 -36.02 5.19 41.91
C ILE A 500 -35.93 3.67 42.08
N PHE A 501 -37.01 2.95 41.81
CA PHE A 501 -37.05 1.50 41.89
C PHE A 501 -36.05 0.84 40.93
N ALA A 502 -36.01 1.27 39.66
CA ALA A 502 -35.03 0.77 38.68
C ALA A 502 -33.59 1.06 39.11
N SER A 503 -33.34 2.21 39.72
CA SER A 503 -32.02 2.58 40.26
C SER A 503 -31.63 1.72 41.46
N LYS A 504 -32.57 1.41 42.37
CA LYS A 504 -32.34 0.49 43.49
C LYS A 504 -32.04 -0.94 43.00
N VAL A 505 -32.73 -1.42 41.97
CA VAL A 505 -32.45 -2.72 41.32
C VAL A 505 -31.07 -2.73 40.66
N SER A 506 -30.69 -1.64 39.97
CA SER A 506 -29.35 -1.50 39.40
C SER A 506 -28.27 -1.50 40.48
N TYR A 507 -28.49 -0.80 41.60
CA TYR A 507 -27.59 -0.82 42.74
C TYR A 507 -27.49 -2.22 43.38
N LEU A 508 -28.61 -2.94 43.50
CA LEU A 508 -28.66 -4.32 43.99
C LEU A 508 -27.70 -5.22 43.19
N ALA A 509 -27.66 -5.09 41.85
CA ALA A 509 -26.72 -5.82 40.99
C ALA A 509 -25.24 -5.53 41.29
N THR A 510 -24.92 -4.30 41.71
CA THR A 510 -23.52 -3.93 42.04
C THR A 510 -23.04 -4.47 43.39
N ILE A 511 -23.96 -4.67 44.35
CA ILE A 511 -23.64 -5.19 45.68
C ILE A 511 -23.71 -6.72 45.77
N ARG A 512 -24.22 -7.38 44.72
CA ARG A 512 -24.36 -8.83 44.56
C ARG A 512 -23.18 -9.66 45.07
N LYS A 513 -21.95 -9.26 44.72
CA LYS A 513 -20.70 -9.98 45.09
C LYS A 513 -19.94 -9.35 46.26
N LYS A 514 -20.42 -8.21 46.77
CA LYS A 514 -19.68 -7.38 47.75
C LYS A 514 -20.18 -7.56 49.17
N ASN A 515 -21.50 -7.72 49.37
CA ASN A 515 -22.07 -7.84 50.71
C ASN A 515 -23.42 -8.58 50.66
N ALA A 516 -23.40 -9.87 51.01
CA ALA A 516 -24.56 -10.76 50.92
C ALA A 516 -25.70 -10.38 51.88
N THR A 517 -25.37 -9.84 53.05
CA THR A 517 -26.34 -9.38 54.06
C THR A 517 -27.14 -8.19 53.58
N THR A 518 -26.47 -7.14 53.10
CA THR A 518 -27.15 -5.95 52.55
C THR A 518 -27.89 -6.25 51.24
N TYR A 519 -27.40 -7.22 50.46
CA TYR A 519 -28.12 -7.68 49.26
C TYR A 519 -29.45 -8.33 49.64
N LYS A 520 -29.46 -9.22 50.64
CA LYS A 520 -30.69 -9.86 51.14
C LYS A 520 -31.69 -8.83 51.63
N GLU A 521 -31.27 -7.90 52.50
CA GLU A 521 -32.13 -6.84 53.05
C GLU A 521 -32.74 -5.94 51.97
N LEU A 522 -31.92 -5.44 51.04
CA LEU A 522 -32.39 -4.55 49.97
C LEU A 522 -33.30 -5.30 48.98
N SER A 523 -32.99 -6.55 48.66
CA SER A 523 -33.84 -7.35 47.78
C SER A 523 -35.18 -7.70 48.41
N ASP A 524 -35.23 -7.93 49.73
CA ASP A 524 -36.48 -8.17 50.46
C ASP A 524 -37.35 -6.90 50.52
N GLN A 525 -36.73 -5.72 50.69
CA GLN A 525 -37.42 -4.42 50.58
C GLN A 525 -37.97 -4.18 49.18
N LEU A 526 -37.20 -4.48 48.13
CA LEU A 526 -37.63 -4.32 46.74
C LEU A 526 -38.74 -5.31 46.35
N LEU A 527 -38.72 -6.53 46.90
CA LEU A 527 -39.81 -7.49 46.72
C LEU A 527 -41.11 -7.03 47.40
N GLN A 528 -41.03 -6.33 48.53
CA GLN A 528 -42.19 -5.72 49.17
C GLN A 528 -42.72 -4.51 48.39
N GLU A 529 -41.83 -3.75 47.76
CA GLU A 529 -42.16 -2.55 46.97
C GLU A 529 -42.79 -2.91 45.62
N ASN A 530 -42.26 -3.91 44.90
CA ASN A 530 -42.86 -4.44 43.66
C ASN A 530 -42.42 -5.88 43.36
N SER A 531 -43.20 -6.86 43.84
CA SER A 531 -42.91 -8.29 43.69
C SER A 531 -43.06 -8.81 42.25
N THR A 532 -43.70 -8.06 41.36
CA THR A 532 -43.95 -8.45 39.96
C THR A 532 -42.93 -7.87 38.97
N SER A 533 -41.94 -7.12 39.47
CA SER A 533 -40.93 -6.48 38.63
C SER A 533 -40.00 -7.49 37.95
N ILE A 534 -40.07 -7.57 36.62
CA ILE A 534 -39.22 -8.45 35.79
C ILE A 534 -37.73 -8.15 35.99
N PRO A 535 -37.26 -6.87 36.01
CA PRO A 535 -35.86 -6.55 36.31
C PRO A 535 -35.37 -7.08 37.66
N LEU A 536 -36.18 -6.96 38.72
CA LEU A 536 -35.83 -7.45 40.05
C LEU A 536 -35.77 -8.98 40.11
N LEU A 537 -36.76 -9.66 39.52
CA LEU A 537 -36.79 -11.12 39.45
C LEU A 537 -35.63 -11.68 38.63
N SER A 538 -35.25 -11.02 37.53
CA SER A 538 -34.08 -11.37 36.72
C SER A 538 -32.76 -11.22 37.49
N GLU A 539 -32.66 -10.18 38.30
CA GLU A 539 -31.51 -9.94 39.18
C GLU A 539 -31.41 -11.01 40.29
N LEU A 540 -32.52 -11.32 40.95
CA LEU A 540 -32.62 -12.37 41.96
C LEU A 540 -32.27 -13.76 41.39
N LEU A 541 -32.72 -14.05 40.18
CA LEU A 541 -32.36 -15.29 39.46
C LEU A 541 -30.86 -15.32 39.12
N SER A 542 -30.28 -14.18 38.73
CA SER A 542 -28.86 -14.06 38.45
C SER A 542 -28.01 -14.27 39.70
N TYR A 543 -28.44 -13.73 40.86
CA TYR A 543 -27.82 -14.03 42.15
C TYR A 543 -27.90 -15.52 42.49
N ALA A 544 -29.07 -16.16 42.33
CA ALA A 544 -29.26 -17.58 42.59
C ALA A 544 -28.39 -18.49 41.69
N LYS A 545 -28.12 -18.07 40.45
CA LYS A 545 -27.22 -18.79 39.53
C LYS A 545 -25.74 -18.64 39.89
N GLU A 546 -25.35 -17.53 40.52
CA GLU A 546 -23.96 -17.24 40.89
C GLU A 546 -23.62 -17.72 42.31
N SER A 547 -24.60 -17.80 43.22
CA SER A 547 -24.43 -18.35 44.56
C SER A 547 -24.20 -19.86 44.48
N LYS A 548 -23.00 -20.33 44.84
CA LYS A 548 -22.78 -21.75 45.13
C LYS A 548 -23.69 -22.14 46.31
N LEU A 549 -24.50 -23.17 46.13
CA LEU A 549 -25.21 -23.85 47.22
C LEU A 549 -24.17 -24.55 48.12
N GLU A 550 -23.45 -23.78 48.93
CA GLU A 550 -22.66 -24.30 50.03
C GLU A 550 -23.47 -24.19 51.31
N GLY A 551 -24.03 -25.32 51.76
CA GLY A 551 -24.60 -25.48 53.09
C GLY A 551 -26.10 -25.72 53.11
N ASP A 552 -26.50 -26.66 53.97
CA ASP A 552 -27.85 -27.17 54.24
C ASP A 552 -28.75 -26.13 54.94
N ASP A 553 -28.74 -24.89 54.48
CA ASP A 553 -29.55 -23.81 55.03
C ASP A 553 -30.93 -23.85 54.35
N SER A 554 -31.84 -24.64 54.93
CA SER A 554 -33.18 -24.93 54.37
C SER A 554 -33.99 -23.68 53.98
N LYS A 555 -33.69 -22.52 54.57
CA LYS A 555 -34.32 -21.23 54.23
C LYS A 555 -33.81 -20.63 52.92
N GLU A 556 -32.55 -20.85 52.56
CA GLU A 556 -31.96 -20.33 51.32
C GLU A 556 -32.45 -21.14 50.11
N LEU A 557 -32.58 -22.47 50.27
CA LEU A 557 -33.18 -23.34 49.25
C LEU A 557 -34.66 -23.01 49.01
N VAL A 558 -35.44 -22.75 50.06
CA VAL A 558 -36.84 -22.33 49.95
C VAL A 558 -36.97 -20.98 49.23
N ARG A 559 -36.08 -20.02 49.52
CA ARG A 559 -36.05 -18.70 48.88
C ARG A 559 -35.68 -18.80 47.40
N VAL A 560 -34.68 -19.60 47.04
CA VAL A 560 -34.29 -19.83 45.64
C VAL A 560 -35.41 -20.52 44.86
N ASN A 561 -36.06 -21.52 45.44
CA ASN A 561 -37.21 -22.19 44.82
C ASN A 561 -38.42 -21.26 44.64
N ALA A 562 -38.65 -20.31 45.56
CA ALA A 562 -39.70 -19.30 45.44
C ALA A 562 -39.39 -18.22 44.40
N ILE A 563 -38.12 -17.91 44.16
CA ILE A 563 -37.67 -16.98 43.10
C ILE A 563 -37.74 -17.65 41.71
N GLN A 564 -37.53 -18.97 41.63
CA GLN A 564 -37.58 -19.73 40.38
C GLN A 564 -39.00 -20.04 39.88
N LYS A 565 -39.97 -20.11 40.79
CA LYS A 565 -41.39 -20.32 40.49
C LYS A 565 -42.06 -19.01 40.12
#